data_AF-A0A7V9IIL3-F1
#
_entry.id   AF-A0A7V9IIL3-F1
#
_cell.length_a   1.000
_cell.length_b   1.000
_cell.length_c   1.000
_cell.angle_alpha   90.00
_cell.angle_beta   90.00
_cell.angle_gamma   90.00
#
_symmetry.space_group_name_H-M   'P 1'
#
loop_
_entity.id
_entity.type
_entity.pdbx_description
1 polymer ?
#
loop_
_entity_poly.entity_id
_entity_poly.type
_entity_poly.pdbx_seq_one_letter_code
_entity_poly.pdbx_strand_id
1 'polypeptide(L)'
;MSPLSRRALLRSGGVLSLGAIVAACGDRQVSQAPGRVGNVPPVTDLPQGDVDDLALLRTASSLEFTAIEVYRIVTAAGLVDDAYMTPFERFVSDHQEHAELLS
;
A
#
# COMPACT_ATOMS: atom_id res chain seq x y z
N MET A 1 -52.24 -11.85 -20.68
CA MET A 1 -51.11 -10.92 -20.47
C MET A 1 -49.88 -11.75 -20.11
N SER A 2 -48.90 -11.83 -21.01
CA SER A 2 -47.61 -12.51 -20.75
C SER A 2 -46.53 -11.43 -20.55
N PRO A 3 -45.63 -11.56 -19.57
CA PRO A 3 -44.67 -10.51 -19.26
C PRO A 3 -43.63 -10.37 -20.38
N LEU A 4 -43.44 -9.14 -20.85
CA LEU A 4 -42.34 -8.77 -21.73
C LEU A 4 -41.02 -9.04 -21.01
N SER A 5 -40.33 -10.12 -21.39
CA SER A 5 -39.04 -10.49 -20.82
C SER A 5 -37.95 -9.49 -21.22
N ARG A 6 -37.14 -9.06 -20.25
CA ARG A 6 -35.93 -8.21 -20.45
C ARG A 6 -35.04 -8.70 -21.61
N ARG A 7 -35.02 -10.01 -21.86
CA ARG A 7 -34.22 -10.63 -22.93
C ARG A 7 -34.75 -10.31 -24.33
N ALA A 8 -36.06 -10.05 -24.49
CA ALA A 8 -36.66 -9.70 -25.77
C ALA A 8 -36.32 -8.25 -26.18
N LEU A 9 -36.29 -7.32 -25.22
CA LEU A 9 -35.93 -5.91 -25.43
C LEU A 9 -34.46 -5.72 -25.85
N LEU A 10 -33.55 -6.51 -25.28
CA LEU A 10 -32.13 -6.44 -25.64
C LEU A 10 -31.84 -7.02 -27.03
N ARG A 11 -32.68 -7.94 -27.52
CA ARG A 11 -32.51 -8.57 -28.83
C ARG A 11 -32.97 -7.66 -29.98
N SER A 12 -33.90 -6.73 -29.73
CA SER A 12 -34.39 -5.76 -30.72
C SER A 12 -33.67 -4.41 -30.71
N GLY A 13 -32.85 -4.12 -29.68
CA GLY A 13 -32.16 -2.83 -29.53
C GLY A 13 -30.93 -2.59 -30.41
N GLY A 14 -30.54 -3.56 -31.26
CA GLY A 14 -29.30 -3.52 -32.04
C GLY A 14 -29.30 -2.69 -33.33
N VAL A 15 -30.35 -1.90 -33.60
CA VAL A 15 -30.52 -1.21 -34.92
C VAL A 15 -30.12 0.28 -34.89
N LEU A 16 -29.60 0.83 -33.78
CA LEU A 16 -29.23 2.25 -33.71
C LEU A 16 -27.78 2.58 -34.12
N SER A 17 -27.06 1.67 -34.78
CA SER A 17 -25.63 1.85 -35.07
C SER A 17 -25.29 2.70 -36.29
N LEU A 18 -26.25 3.19 -37.10
CA LEU A 18 -25.91 4.07 -38.22
C LEU A 18 -25.71 5.55 -37.85
N GLY A 19 -26.24 6.03 -36.72
CA GLY A 19 -26.01 7.41 -36.25
C GLY A 19 -24.66 7.61 -35.54
N ALA A 20 -24.05 6.55 -35.04
CA ALA A 20 -22.79 6.60 -34.29
C ALA A 20 -21.55 6.80 -35.18
N ILE A 21 -21.63 6.47 -36.47
CA ILE A 21 -20.48 6.57 -37.39
C ILE A 21 -20.17 8.04 -37.72
N VAL A 22 -21.18 8.92 -37.76
CA VAL A 22 -20.96 10.36 -38.00
C VAL A 22 -20.31 11.04 -36.79
N ALA A 23 -20.57 10.58 -35.56
CA ALA A 23 -19.93 11.11 -34.35
C ALA A 23 -18.47 10.64 -34.16
N ALA A 24 -18.00 9.67 -34.93
CA ALA A 24 -16.63 9.15 -34.86
C ALA A 24 -15.63 9.92 -35.74
N CYS A 25 -16.10 10.71 -36.71
CA CYS A 25 -15.26 11.55 -37.56
C CYS A 25 -15.25 13.04 -37.15
N GLY A 26 -15.94 13.40 -36.07
CA GLY A 26 -15.79 14.72 -35.46
C GLY A 26 -14.55 14.72 -34.57
N ASP A 27 -13.65 15.66 -34.81
CA ASP A 27 -12.38 15.79 -34.09
C ASP A 27 -12.66 15.92 -32.58
N ARG A 28 -12.34 14.87 -31.82
CA ARG A 28 -12.56 14.86 -30.37
C ARG A 28 -11.29 15.33 -29.70
N GLN A 29 -11.27 16.59 -29.27
CA GLN A 29 -10.35 17.03 -28.21
C GLN A 29 -10.77 16.36 -26.89
N VAL A 30 -10.49 15.06 -26.75
CA VAL A 30 -10.66 14.35 -25.48
C VAL A 30 -9.46 14.70 -24.61
N SER A 31 -9.71 15.41 -23.51
CA SER A 31 -8.70 15.57 -22.47
C SER A 31 -8.25 14.18 -22.01
N GLN A 32 -6.93 13.93 -22.00
CA GLN A 32 -6.33 12.69 -21.50
C GLN A 32 -6.44 12.55 -19.97
N ALA A 33 -6.97 13.57 -19.29
CA ALA A 33 -7.21 13.51 -17.86
C ALA A 33 -8.43 12.61 -17.57
N PRO A 34 -8.31 11.65 -16.63
CA PRO A 34 -9.45 10.89 -16.15
C PRO A 34 -10.59 11.82 -15.71
N GLY A 35 -11.82 11.55 -16.15
CA GLY A 35 -12.99 12.31 -15.74
C GLY A 35 -13.16 12.28 -14.21
N ARG A 36 -12.96 13.42 -13.55
CA ARG A 36 -13.18 13.56 -12.11
C ARG A 36 -14.62 13.99 -11.86
N VAL A 37 -15.37 13.21 -11.08
CA VAL A 37 -16.68 13.61 -10.54
C VAL A 37 -16.44 14.18 -9.15
N GLY A 38 -16.69 15.49 -8.98
CA GLY A 38 -16.51 16.22 -7.72
C GLY A 38 -15.26 17.10 -7.68
N ASN A 39 -15.26 18.10 -6.79
CA ASN A 39 -14.11 18.95 -6.51
C ASN A 39 -13.24 18.25 -5.46
N VAL A 40 -12.07 17.75 -5.85
CA VAL A 40 -11.08 17.24 -4.88
C VAL A 40 -10.41 18.45 -4.25
N PRO A 41 -10.54 18.66 -2.92
CA PRO A 41 -9.81 19.72 -2.24
C PRO A 41 -8.31 19.57 -2.52
N PRO A 42 -7.56 20.68 -2.63
CA PRO A 42 -6.11 20.58 -2.74
C PRO A 42 -5.57 19.75 -1.57
N VAL A 43 -4.75 18.76 -1.90
CA VAL A 43 -4.06 17.98 -0.88
C VAL A 43 -3.00 18.91 -0.29
N THR A 44 -3.11 19.18 1.01
CA THR A 44 -2.04 19.88 1.73
C THR A 44 -0.86 18.93 1.86
N ASP A 45 0.31 19.35 1.39
CA ASP A 45 1.53 18.59 1.60
C ASP A 45 1.80 18.44 3.10
N LEU A 46 2.34 17.27 3.49
CA LEU A 46 2.84 17.10 4.85
C LEU A 46 4.03 18.04 5.05
N PRO A 47 4.20 18.61 6.26
CA PRO A 47 5.44 19.29 6.61
C PRO A 47 6.61 18.36 6.32
N GLN A 48 7.66 18.89 5.69
CA GLN A 48 8.93 18.18 5.60
C GLN A 48 9.49 18.09 7.03
N GLY A 49 9.73 16.87 7.51
CA GLY A 49 10.41 16.65 8.77
C GLY A 49 11.92 16.71 8.56
N ASP A 50 12.62 17.44 9.42
CA ASP A 50 14.08 17.43 9.42
C ASP A 50 14.59 16.08 9.96
N VAL A 51 15.61 15.53 9.31
CA VAL A 51 16.34 14.35 9.82
C VAL A 51 17.42 14.84 10.76
N ASP A 52 17.06 14.99 12.03
CA ASP A 52 17.98 15.36 13.11
C ASP A 52 18.40 14.13 13.94
N ASP A 53 19.38 14.33 14.82
CA ASP A 53 19.90 13.25 15.67
C ASP A 53 18.81 12.62 16.54
N LEU A 54 17.81 13.40 16.94
CA LEU A 54 16.70 12.92 17.76
C LEU A 54 15.74 12.03 16.96
N ALA A 55 15.45 12.39 15.70
CA ALA A 55 14.70 11.56 14.78
C ALA A 55 15.43 10.23 14.52
N LEU A 56 16.74 10.30 14.27
CA LEU A 56 17.58 9.11 14.08
C LEU A 56 17.61 8.23 15.34
N LEU A 57 17.74 8.81 16.53
CA LEU A 57 17.80 8.05 17.78
C LEU A 57 16.46 7.35 18.09
N ARG A 58 15.33 8.01 17.83
CA ARG A 58 13.99 7.41 17.96
C ARG A 58 13.80 6.27 16.97
N THR A 59 14.25 6.43 15.73
CA THR A 59 14.21 5.37 14.73
C THR A 59 15.09 4.20 15.14
N ALA A 60 16.33 4.44 15.59
CA ALA A 60 17.22 3.40 16.08
C ALA A 60 16.59 2.63 17.26
N SER A 61 16.07 3.33 18.27
CA SER A 61 15.36 2.72 19.41
C SER A 61 14.19 1.84 18.96
N SER A 62 13.36 2.30 18.02
CA SER A 62 12.27 1.49 17.46
C SER A 62 12.76 0.24 16.71
N LEU A 63 13.92 0.30 16.07
CA LEU A 63 14.52 -0.84 15.39
C LEU A 63 15.10 -1.85 16.36
N GLU A 64 15.64 -1.43 17.51
CA GLU A 64 16.12 -2.34 18.56
C GLU A 64 15.00 -3.27 19.05
N PHE A 65 13.82 -2.71 19.37
CA PHE A 65 12.66 -3.52 19.77
C PHE A 65 12.14 -4.44 18.66
N THR A 66 12.19 -3.98 17.41
CA THR A 66 11.81 -4.80 16.26
C THR A 66 12.78 -5.98 16.09
N ALA A 67 14.09 -5.75 16.25
CA ALA A 67 15.10 -6.79 16.15
C ALA A 67 14.95 -7.84 17.25
N ILE A 68 14.74 -7.42 18.51
CA ILE A 68 14.51 -8.32 19.65
C ILE A 68 13.32 -9.25 19.38
N GLU A 69 12.21 -8.72 18.87
CA GLU A 69 11.02 -9.51 18.57
C GLU A 69 11.26 -10.50 17.42
N VAL A 70 11.96 -10.08 16.37
CA VAL A 70 12.36 -10.97 15.27
C VAL A 70 13.21 -12.12 15.80
N TYR A 71 14.19 -11.85 16.65
CA TYR A 71 15.03 -12.90 17.23
C TYR A 71 14.24 -13.84 18.13
N ARG A 72 13.31 -13.33 18.92
CA ARG A 72 12.38 -14.17 19.71
C ARG A 72 11.60 -15.14 18.82
N ILE A 73 11.09 -14.66 17.67
CA ILE A 73 10.35 -15.48 16.71
C ILE A 73 11.26 -16.53 16.07
N VAL A 74 12.45 -16.14 15.63
CA VAL A 74 13.44 -17.04 15.00
C VAL A 74 13.86 -18.16 15.96
N THR A 75 14.14 -17.84 17.22
CA THR A 75 14.44 -18.82 18.26
C THR A 75 13.25 -19.76 18.50
N ALA A 76 12.04 -19.23 18.63
CA ALA A 76 10.84 -20.04 18.85
C ALA A 76 10.53 -20.99 17.67
N ALA A 77 10.93 -20.61 16.46
CA ALA A 77 10.81 -21.44 15.26
C ALA A 77 11.92 -22.50 15.12
N GLY A 78 12.93 -22.50 16.00
CA GLY A 78 14.06 -23.43 15.94
C GLY A 78 14.94 -23.24 14.71
N LEU A 79 15.04 -22.01 14.22
CA LEU A 79 15.76 -21.69 12.98
C LEU A 79 17.24 -21.34 13.20
N VAL A 80 17.69 -21.30 14.45
CA VAL A 80 19.10 -21.09 14.80
C VAL A 80 19.76 -22.44 14.96
N ASP A 81 20.83 -22.70 14.20
CA ASP A 81 21.66 -23.88 14.35
C ASP A 81 22.41 -23.80 15.69
N ASP A 82 22.46 -24.93 16.42
CA ASP A 82 23.12 -25.06 17.71
C ASP A 82 24.56 -24.55 17.70
N ALA A 83 25.28 -24.69 16.57
CA ALA A 83 26.65 -24.19 16.41
C ALA A 83 26.77 -22.65 16.53
N TYR A 84 25.67 -21.91 16.35
CA TYR A 84 25.63 -20.44 16.44
C TYR A 84 24.82 -19.91 17.62
N MET A 85 24.30 -20.77 18.50
CA MET A 85 23.44 -20.31 19.60
C MET A 85 24.13 -19.33 20.55
N THR A 86 25.39 -19.58 20.92
CA THR A 86 26.14 -18.66 21.80
C THR A 86 26.34 -17.26 21.20
N PRO A 87 26.88 -17.10 19.97
CA PRO A 87 26.99 -15.77 19.37
C PRO A 87 25.62 -15.15 19.08
N PHE A 88 24.60 -15.94 18.77
CA PHE A 88 23.23 -15.46 18.59
C PHE A 88 22.65 -14.86 19.89
N GLU A 89 22.75 -15.58 21.01
CA GLU A 89 22.31 -15.09 22.32
C GLU A 89 23.04 -13.82 22.72
N ARG A 90 24.35 -13.76 22.45
CA ARG A 90 25.12 -12.54 22.68
C ARG A 90 24.59 -11.37 21.87
N PHE A 91 24.30 -11.59 20.60
CA PHE A 91 23.76 -10.57 19.71
C PHE A 91 22.39 -10.06 20.17
N VAL A 92 21.52 -10.96 20.63
CA VAL A 92 20.22 -10.58 21.23
C VAL A 92 20.41 -9.77 22.51
N SER A 93 21.36 -10.16 23.37
CA SER A 93 21.66 -9.43 24.59
C SER A 93 22.15 -8.01 24.32
N ASP A 94 23.00 -7.81 23.31
CA ASP A 94 23.51 -6.48 22.96
C ASP A 94 22.36 -5.57 22.47
N HIS A 95 21.41 -6.10 21.68
CA HIS A 95 20.20 -5.37 21.27
C HIS A 95 19.29 -4.99 22.46
N GLN A 96 19.17 -5.86 23.46
CA GLN A 96 18.42 -5.57 24.69
C GLN A 96 19.06 -4.43 25.48
N GLU A 97 20.39 -4.46 25.65
CA GLU A 97 21.13 -3.39 26.31
C GLU A 97 20.95 -2.05 25.58
N HIS A 98 21.05 -2.03 24.25
CA HIS A 98 20.81 -0.82 23.47
C HIS A 98 19.38 -0.30 23.62
N ALA A 99 18.37 -1.18 23.56
CA ALA A 99 16.98 -0.80 23.73
C ALA A 99 16.74 -0.13 25.10
N GLU A 100 17.33 -0.67 26.18
CA GLU A 100 17.24 -0.12 27.53
C GLU A 100 17.94 1.24 27.67
N LEU A 101 19.10 1.41 27.03
CA LEU A 101 19.83 2.69 27.05
C LEU A 101 19.11 3.80 26.25
N LEU A 102 18.29 3.43 25.27
CA LEU A 102 17.61 4.36 24.36
C LEU A 102 16.13 4.62 24.72
N SER A 103 15.59 3.95 25.74
CA SER A 103 14.19 4.08 26.21
C SER A 103 14.05 4.96 27.44
#